data_AF-A0A660PWE2-F1
#
_entry.id   AF-A0A660PWE2-F1
#
_cell.length_a   1.000
_cell.length_b   1.000
_cell.length_c   1.000
_cell.angle_alpha   90.00
_cell.angle_beta   90.00
_cell.angle_gamma   90.00
#
_symmetry.space_group_name_H-M   'P 1'
#
loop_
_entity.id
_entity.type
_entity.pdbx_description
1 polymer ?
#
loop_
_entity_poly.entity_id
_entity_poly.type
_entity_poly.pdbx_seq_one_letter_code
_entity_poly.pdbx_strand_id
1 'polypeptide(L)' 'DESSLTGTGFVFEEYDSGALLSVIEKGVGLFGRKRTWSKIIKQAMSQDFSWEKSAAQYSDLYHKILQKT' A
#
# COMPACT_ATOMS: atom_id res chain seq x y z
N ASP A 1 -8.23 7.99 -4.44
CA ASP A 1 -8.23 9.39 -4.90
C ASP A 1 -6.86 9.91 -5.29
N GLU A 2 -6.65 10.12 -6.60
CA GLU A 2 -5.49 10.82 -7.17
C GLU A 2 -5.30 12.23 -6.58
N SER A 3 -6.36 12.82 -6.01
CA SER A 3 -6.33 14.14 -5.36
C SER A 3 -5.62 14.15 -4.01
N SER A 4 -5.56 13.01 -3.32
CA SER A 4 -5.12 12.98 -1.91
C SER A 4 -3.59 12.97 -1.75
N LEU A 5 -2.82 12.50 -2.74
CA LEU A 5 -1.36 12.29 -2.63
C LEU A 5 -0.94 11.48 -1.38
N THR A 6 -1.85 10.74 -0.73
CA THR A 6 -1.61 9.96 0.49
C THR A 6 -1.32 8.48 0.22
N GLY A 7 -1.44 8.03 -1.03
CA GLY A 7 -1.21 6.64 -1.42
C GLY A 7 0.28 6.25 -1.45
N THR A 8 0.55 4.96 -1.23
CA THR A 8 1.89 4.34 -1.27
C THR A 8 2.19 3.67 -2.61
N GLY A 9 1.25 3.66 -3.55
CA GLY A 9 1.39 2.99 -4.84
C GLY A 9 0.09 3.02 -5.64
N PHE A 10 -0.07 2.04 -6.52
CA PHE A 10 -1.23 1.89 -7.39
C PHE A 10 -1.89 0.54 -7.17
N VAL A 11 -3.21 0.53 -7.09
CA VAL A 11 -4.02 -0.67 -6.88
C VAL A 11 -5.14 -0.68 -7.92
N PHE A 12 -5.49 -1.87 -8.40
CA PHE A 12 -6.69 -2.14 -9.18
C PHE A 12 -7.48 -3.24 -8.47
N GLU A 13 -8.82 -3.15 -8.52
CA GLU A 13 -9.71 -4.07 -7.80
C GLU A 13 -10.08 -5.29 -8.64
N GLU A 14 -10.38 -5.08 -9.91
CA GLU A 14 -10.81 -6.14 -10.83
C GLU A 14 -9.63 -7.04 -11.22
N TYR A 15 -9.78 -8.34 -11.04
CA TYR A 15 -8.73 -9.30 -11.40
C TYR A 15 -8.75 -9.64 -12.90
N ASP A 16 -8.55 -8.62 -13.73
CA ASP A 16 -8.51 -8.75 -15.19
C ASP A 16 -7.35 -7.95 -15.82
N SER A 17 -7.04 -8.30 -17.07
CA SER A 17 -5.90 -7.72 -17.79
C SER A 17 -6.10 -6.25 -18.16
N GLY A 18 -7.33 -5.80 -18.38
CA GLY A 18 -7.66 -4.40 -18.67
C GLY A 18 -7.47 -3.51 -17.45
N ALA A 19 -7.92 -3.96 -16.28
CA ALA A 19 -7.70 -3.26 -15.01
C ALA A 19 -6.22 -3.12 -14.67
N LEU A 20 -5.43 -4.20 -14.86
CA LEU A 20 -3.98 -4.16 -14.72
C LEU A 20 -3.33 -3.15 -15.68
N LEU A 21 -3.69 -3.21 -16.98
CA LEU A 21 -3.15 -2.31 -17.99
C LEU A 21 -3.43 -0.85 -17.65
N SER A 22 -4.67 -0.52 -17.26
CA SER A 22 -5.07 0.83 -16.88
C SER A 22 -4.23 1.37 -15.72
N VAL A 23 -3.92 0.54 -14.72
CA VAL A 23 -3.07 0.95 -13.60
C VAL A 23 -1.60 1.13 -14.00
N ILE A 24 -1.08 0.30 -14.90
CA ILE A 24 0.27 0.48 -15.44
C ILE A 24 0.37 1.80 -16.20
N GLU A 25 -0.60 2.11 -17.06
CA GLU A 25 -0.66 3.37 -17.80
C GLU A 25 -0.71 4.59 -16.88
N LYS A 26 -1.50 4.52 -15.80
CA LYS A 26 -1.52 5.55 -14.74
C LYS A 26 -0.14 5.74 -14.11
N GLY A 27 0.54 4.65 -13.76
CA GLY A 27 1.88 4.69 -13.17
C GLY A 27 2.91 5.34 -14.10
N VAL A 28 2.92 4.94 -15.37
CA VAL A 28 3.81 5.50 -16.40
C VAL A 28 3.50 6.97 -16.66
N GLY A 29 2.21 7.34 -16.76
CA GLY A 29 1.79 8.74 -16.92
C GLY A 29 2.20 9.63 -15.75
N LEU A 30 2.23 9.09 -14.53
CA LEU A 30 2.65 9.81 -13.32
C LEU A 30 4.17 9.94 -13.18
N PHE A 31 4.94 9.03 -13.79
CA PHE A 31 6.41 9.00 -13.69
C PHE A 31 7.07 10.32 -14.09
N GLY A 32 6.53 11.00 -15.12
CA GLY A 32 7.01 12.32 -15.55
C GLY A 32 6.82 13.43 -14.51
N ARG A 33 5.88 13.25 -13.56
CA ARG A 33 5.57 14.23 -12.49
C ARG A 33 6.45 14.00 -11.27
N LYS A 34 7.75 14.32 -11.40
CA LYS A 34 8.80 14.06 -10.38
C LYS A 34 8.39 14.37 -8.94
N ARG A 35 7.78 15.53 -8.68
CA ARG A 35 7.34 15.93 -7.32
C ARG A 35 6.33 14.95 -6.73
N THR A 36 5.34 14.57 -7.52
CA THR A 36 4.30 13.62 -7.11
C THR A 36 4.87 12.22 -6.95
N TRP A 37 5.69 11.78 -7.92
CA TRP A 37 6.37 10.50 -7.88
C TRP A 37 7.23 10.33 -6.61
N SER A 38 8.07 11.33 -6.29
CA SER A 38 8.89 11.32 -5.09
C SER A 38 8.08 11.33 -3.80
N LYS A 39 6.90 11.96 -3.77
CA LYS A 39 6.01 11.91 -2.60
C LYS A 39 5.49 10.48 -2.36
N ILE A 40 5.01 9.81 -3.40
CA ILE A 40 4.50 8.43 -3.31
C ILE A 40 5.61 7.49 -2.82
N ILE A 41 6.82 7.59 -3.39
CA ILE A 41 7.97 6.79 -2.95
C ILE A 41 8.29 7.04 -1.48
N LYS A 42 8.39 8.31 -1.06
CA LYS A 42 8.68 8.63 0.36
C LYS A 42 7.61 8.09 1.30
N GLN A 43 6.34 8.19 0.92
CA GLN A 43 5.22 7.65 1.70
C GLN A 43 5.27 6.12 1.79
N ALA A 44 5.63 5.44 0.71
CA ALA A 44 5.82 3.98 0.70
C ALA A 44 7.00 3.56 1.59
N MET A 45 8.11 4.27 1.50
CA MET A 45 9.32 4.01 2.29
C MET A 45 9.14 4.34 3.78
N SER A 46 8.20 5.22 4.15
CA SER A 46 7.91 5.53 5.55
C SER A 46 7.00 4.50 6.23
N GLN A 47 6.50 3.51 5.49
CA GLN A 47 5.69 2.44 6.09
C GLN A 47 6.58 1.45 6.83
N ASP A 48 6.14 1.08 8.03
CA ASP A 48 6.78 0.00 8.78
C ASP A 48 6.26 -1.36 8.29
N PHE A 49 7.13 -2.11 7.61
CA PHE A 49 6.94 -3.48 7.17
C PHE A 49 7.85 -4.47 7.93
N SER A 50 8.29 -4.10 9.14
CA SER A 50 9.14 -4.95 9.97
C SER A 50 8.43 -6.22 10.46
N TRP A 51 9.24 -7.25 10.74
CA TRP A 51 8.78 -8.47 11.41
C TRP A 51 8.26 -8.19 12.81
N GLU A 52 8.85 -7.21 13.52
CA GLU A 52 8.43 -6.82 14.87
C GLU A 52 6.96 -6.40 14.90
N LYS A 53 6.56 -5.51 13.98
CA LYS A 53 5.16 -5.08 13.84
C LYS A 53 4.23 -6.24 13.51
N SER A 54 4.65 -7.15 12.63
CA SER A 54 3.85 -8.33 12.28
C SER A 54 3.69 -9.27 13.47
N ALA A 55 4.78 -9.56 14.18
CA ALA A 55 4.80 -10.43 15.35
C ALA A 55 3.92 -9.88 16.49
N ALA A 56 3.96 -8.57 16.74
CA ALA A 56 3.08 -7.92 17.70
C ALA A 56 1.59 -8.16 17.38
N GLN A 57 1.18 -8.03 16.10
CA GLN A 57 -0.19 -8.30 15.67
C GLN A 57 -0.60 -9.77 15.89
N TYR A 58 0.30 -10.72 15.61
CA TYR A 58 0.05 -12.14 15.90
C TYR A 58 -0.05 -12.41 17.40
N SER A 59 0.83 -11.81 18.20
CA SER A 59 0.78 -11.91 19.66
C SER A 59 -0.57 -11.42 20.20
N ASP A 60 -1.02 -10.24 19.77
CA ASP A 60 -2.32 -9.68 20.16
C ASP A 60 -3.49 -10.59 19.75
N LEU A 61 -3.43 -11.16 18.55
CA LEU A 61 -4.44 -12.11 18.08
C LEU A 61 -4.49 -13.36 18.98
N TYR A 62 -3.34 -13.93 19.32
CA TYR A 62 -3.27 -15.10 20.21
C TYR A 62 -3.77 -14.79 21.62
N HIS A 63 -3.40 -13.64 22.19
CA HIS A 63 -3.95 -13.20 23.49
C HIS A 63 -5.47 -13.06 23.46
N LYS A 64 -6.04 -12.47 22.39
CA LYS A 64 -7.49 -12.34 22.22
C LYS A 64 -8.21 -13.68 22.16
N ILE A 65 -7.63 -14.66 21.48
CA ILE A 65 -8.21 -16.01 21.38
C ILE A 65 -8.17 -16.70 22.76
N LEU A 66 -7.05 -16.59 23.48
CA LEU A 66 -6.87 -17.23 24.80
C LEU A 66 -7.72 -16.57 25.90
N GLN A 67 -7.95 -15.25 25.86
CA GLN A 67 -8.80 -14.54 26.83
C GLN A 67 -10.31 -14.81 26.65
N LYS A 68 -10.73 -15.34 25.49
CA LYS A 68 -12.13 -15.64 25.19
C LYS A 68 -12.54 -17.06 25.59
N THR A 69 -11.65 -17.77 26.26
CA THR A 69 -11.86 -19.09 26.89
C THR A 69 -11.78 -18.93 28.39
#